data_AF-A0A9E4T434-F1
#
_entry.id   AF-A0A9E4T434-F1
#
_cell.length_a   1.000
_cell.length_b   1.000
_cell.length_c   1.000
_cell.angle_alpha   90.00
_cell.angle_beta   90.00
_cell.angle_gamma   90.00
#
_symmetry.space_group_name_H-M   'P 1'
#
loop_
_entity.id
_entity.type
_entity.pdbx_description
1 polymer ?
#
loop_
_entity_poly.entity_id
_entity_poly.type
_entity_poly.pdbx_seq_one_letter_code
_entity_poly.pdbx_strand_id
1 'polypeptide(L)'
;MTSYDAIGDAYDLVYPDTKERVPFVKDLLKKHGKDSILELGIGTGLFAIPLHEAGFNIEGLEISQVMIDVVAQKAPGLKVHKGDMRDYTINGRYDA
;
A
#
# COMPACT_ATOMS: atom_id res chain seq x y z
N MET A 1 6.83 12.26 15.35
CA MET A 1 6.90 10.80 15.57
C MET A 1 5.46 10.35 15.73
N THR A 2 4.88 9.81 14.66
CA THR A 2 3.51 9.28 14.72
C THR A 2 3.57 7.95 15.46
N SER A 3 2.50 7.54 16.16
CA SER A 3 2.53 6.29 16.96
C SER A 3 2.81 5.03 16.13
N TYR A 4 2.69 5.11 14.81
CA TYR A 4 2.97 4.04 13.85
C TYR A 4 4.45 3.69 13.74
N ASP A 5 5.36 4.66 13.92
CA ASP A 5 6.81 4.42 13.83
C ASP A 5 7.28 3.39 14.88
N ALA A 6 6.61 3.34 16.03
CA ALA A 6 6.97 2.45 17.15
C ALA A 6 6.53 0.99 16.95
N ILE A 7 5.62 0.72 16.01
CA ILE A 7 4.97 -0.60 15.87
C ILE A 7 5.07 -1.19 14.47
N GLY A 8 5.84 -0.60 13.54
CA GLY A 8 5.91 -1.03 12.14
C GLY A 8 6.03 -2.55 11.96
N ASP A 9 6.94 -3.18 12.70
CA ASP A 9 7.19 -4.63 12.60
C ASP A 9 6.07 -5.49 13.22
N ALA A 10 5.31 -4.94 14.18
CA ALA A 10 4.22 -5.62 14.86
C ALA A 10 2.84 -5.25 14.31
N TYR A 11 2.76 -4.30 13.37
CA TYR A 11 1.50 -3.74 12.86
C TYR A 11 0.61 -4.82 12.25
N ASP A 12 1.20 -5.71 11.46
CA ASP A 12 0.52 -6.83 10.81
C ASP A 12 -0.12 -7.80 11.81
N LEU A 13 0.44 -7.93 13.01
CA LEU A 13 -0.08 -8.82 14.07
C LEU A 13 -1.37 -8.28 14.69
N VAL A 14 -1.59 -6.97 14.60
CA VAL A 14 -2.79 -6.30 15.15
C VAL A 14 -3.93 -6.27 14.13
N TYR A 15 -3.63 -6.39 12.82
CA TYR A 15 -4.61 -6.30 11.72
C TYR A 15 -4.61 -7.53 10.79
N PRO A 16 -4.78 -8.76 11.31
CA PRO A 16 -4.69 -9.99 10.52
C PRO A 16 -5.79 -10.15 9.46
N ASP A 17 -7.00 -9.63 9.73
CA ASP A 17 -8.19 -9.79 8.87
C ASP A 17 -8.05 -9.10 7.50
N THR A 18 -7.04 -8.23 7.35
CA THR A 18 -6.80 -7.49 6.12
C THR A 18 -6.57 -8.43 4.93
N LYS A 19 -5.88 -9.56 5.16
CA LYS A 19 -5.63 -10.58 4.13
C LYS A 19 -6.93 -11.20 3.59
N GLU A 20 -7.96 -11.34 4.43
CA GLU A 20 -9.26 -11.88 4.02
C GLU A 20 -10.04 -10.93 3.12
N ARG A 21 -9.73 -9.63 3.16
CA ARG A 21 -10.37 -8.59 2.35
C ARG A 21 -9.70 -8.36 1.00
N VAL A 22 -8.46 -8.83 0.82
CA VAL A 22 -7.71 -8.69 -0.45
C VAL A 22 -8.48 -9.26 -1.66
N PRO A 23 -9.09 -10.46 -1.61
CA PRO A 23 -9.85 -11.00 -2.73
C PRO A 23 -10.98 -10.08 -3.18
N PHE A 24 -11.71 -9.46 -2.24
CA PHE A 24 -12.79 -8.54 -2.56
C PHE A 24 -12.29 -7.31 -3.35
N VAL A 25 -11.20 -6.69 -2.88
CA VAL A 25 -10.60 -5.52 -3.56
C VAL A 25 -10.08 -5.93 -4.94
N LYS A 26 -9.36 -7.05 -5.03
CA LYS A 26 -8.85 -7.62 -6.28
C LYS A 26 -9.96 -7.81 -7.31
N ASP A 27 -11.06 -8.45 -6.90
CA ASP A 27 -12.17 -8.76 -7.79
C ASP A 27 -12.90 -7.49 -8.25
N LEU A 28 -13.00 -6.48 -7.38
CA LEU A 28 -13.55 -5.17 -7.74
C LEU A 28 -12.68 -4.45 -8.79
N LEU A 29 -11.36 -4.43 -8.60
CA LEU A 29 -10.43 -3.84 -9.57
C LEU A 29 -10.52 -4.54 -10.94
N LYS A 30 -10.53 -5.88 -10.96
CA LYS A 30 -10.69 -6.66 -12.21
C LYS A 30 -12.02 -6.39 -12.89
N LYS A 31 -13.13 -6.39 -12.12
CA LYS A 31 -14.48 -6.15 -12.64
C LYS A 31 -14.59 -4.80 -13.36
N HIS A 32 -13.86 -3.79 -12.88
CA HIS A 32 -13.88 -2.45 -13.44
C HIS A 32 -12.69 -2.14 -14.38
N GLY A 33 -11.86 -3.13 -14.72
CA GLY A 33 -10.72 -2.97 -15.62
C GLY A 33 -9.69 -1.97 -15.11
N LYS A 34 -9.44 -1.94 -13.80
CA LYS A 34 -8.49 -1.03 -13.13
C LYS A 34 -7.14 -1.72 -13.01
N ASP A 35 -6.09 -1.08 -13.52
CA ASP A 35 -4.74 -1.70 -13.57
C ASP A 35 -3.68 -0.88 -12.85
N SER A 36 -3.75 0.45 -12.94
CA SER A 36 -2.89 1.38 -12.18
C SER A 36 -3.59 1.87 -10.92
N ILE A 37 -2.97 1.69 -9.75
CA ILE A 37 -3.56 2.03 -8.44
C ILE A 37 -2.58 2.83 -7.58
N LEU A 38 -3.08 3.85 -6.88
CA LEU A 38 -2.36 4.52 -5.81
C LEU A 38 -3.00 4.21 -4.44
N GLU A 39 -2.29 3.50 -3.57
CA GLU A 39 -2.74 3.28 -2.19
C GLU A 39 -2.25 4.42 -1.28
N LEU A 40 -3.19 5.24 -0.80
CA LEU A 40 -2.92 6.31 0.16
C LEU A 40 -2.82 5.74 1.58
N GLY A 41 -1.74 6.03 2.30
CA GLY A 41 -1.49 5.46 3.63
C GLY A 41 -1.24 3.95 3.54
N ILE A 42 -0.32 3.54 2.67
CA ILE A 42 -0.03 2.13 2.37
C ILE A 42 0.44 1.32 3.60
N GLY A 43 0.95 2.00 4.64
CA GLY A 43 1.47 1.36 5.84
C GLY A 43 2.50 0.28 5.51
N THR A 44 2.34 -0.92 6.08
CA THR A 44 3.21 -2.08 5.83
C THR A 44 2.87 -2.87 4.56
N GLY A 45 1.94 -2.37 3.74
CA GLY A 45 1.61 -2.95 2.43
C GLY A 45 0.63 -4.13 2.47
N LEU A 46 -0.28 -4.18 3.46
CA LEU A 46 -1.22 -5.31 3.63
C LEU A 46 -2.12 -5.59 2.41
N PHE A 47 -2.52 -4.55 1.66
CA PHE A 47 -3.24 -4.70 0.39
C PHE A 47 -2.31 -4.58 -0.81
N ALA A 48 -1.46 -3.54 -0.83
CA ALA A 48 -0.56 -3.25 -1.93
C ALA A 48 0.32 -4.44 -2.34
N ILE A 49 0.93 -5.14 -1.38
CA ILE A 49 1.85 -6.26 -1.67
C ILE A 49 1.11 -7.42 -2.38
N PRO A 50 0.04 -8.02 -1.82
CA PRO A 50 -0.62 -9.14 -2.49
C PRO A 50 -1.33 -8.73 -3.79
N LEU A 51 -1.74 -7.47 -3.94
CA LEU A 51 -2.26 -6.97 -5.22
C LEU A 51 -1.14 -6.77 -6.25
N HIS A 52 0.02 -6.25 -5.85
CA HIS A 52 1.21 -6.16 -6.70
C HIS A 52 1.65 -7.56 -7.18
N GLU A 53 1.70 -8.54 -6.27
CA GLU A 53 1.98 -9.95 -6.60
C GLU A 53 0.93 -10.56 -7.54
N ALA A 54 -0.32 -10.07 -7.50
CA ALA A 54 -1.39 -10.47 -8.40
C ALA A 54 -1.32 -9.80 -9.79
N GLY A 55 -0.30 -8.96 -10.04
CA GLY A 55 0.01 -8.35 -11.32
C GLY A 55 -0.52 -6.93 -11.53
N PHE A 56 -1.10 -6.30 -10.51
CA PHE A 56 -1.53 -4.90 -10.61
C PHE A 56 -0.34 -3.94 -10.54
N ASN A 57 -0.43 -2.82 -11.26
CA ASN A 57 0.53 -1.73 -11.17
C ASN A 57 0.18 -0.82 -9.97
N ILE A 58 0.62 -1.23 -8.77
CA ILE A 58 0.38 -0.48 -7.53
C ILE A 58 1.59 0.35 -7.14
N GLU A 59 1.33 1.60 -6.79
CA GLU A 59 2.23 2.46 -6.04
C GLU A 59 1.59 2.85 -4.70
N GLY A 60 2.40 3.15 -3.68
CA GLY A 60 1.92 3.60 -2.37
C GLY A 60 2.32 5.03 -2.03
N LEU A 61 1.55 5.73 -1.20
CA LEU A 61 1.97 6.97 -0.53
C LEU A 61 1.97 6.75 0.97
N GLU A 62 3.07 7.07 1.65
CA GLU A 62 3.21 6.88 3.10
C GLU A 62 4.03 7.98 3.76
N ILE A 63 3.63 8.36 4.98
CA ILE A 63 4.27 9.41 5.77
C ILE A 63 5.34 8.86 6.74
N SER A 64 5.29 7.58 7.10
CA SER A 64 6.26 6.91 8.00
C SER A 64 7.40 6.25 7.21
N GLN A 65 8.66 6.48 7.60
CA GLN A 65 9.79 5.89 6.87
C GLN A 65 9.96 4.43 7.27
N VAL A 66 9.69 4.13 8.54
CA VAL A 66 9.70 2.78 9.10
C VAL A 66 8.75 1.87 8.30
N MET A 67 7.54 2.34 8.00
CA MET A 67 6.56 1.59 7.20
C MET A 67 7.04 1.34 5.76
N ILE A 68 7.65 2.35 5.13
CA ILE A 68 8.23 2.23 3.79
C ILE A 68 9.36 1.20 3.77
N ASP A 69 10.22 1.21 4.79
CA ASP A 69 11.32 0.25 4.91
C ASP A 69 10.79 -1.19 5.06
N VAL A 70 9.70 -1.39 5.81
CA VAL A 70 9.03 -2.69 5.91
C VAL A 70 8.50 -3.15 4.54
N VAL A 71 7.87 -2.26 3.77
CA VAL A 71 7.39 -2.60 2.42
C VAL A 71 8.56 -2.94 1.49
N ALA A 72 9.64 -2.16 1.52
CA ALA A 72 10.82 -2.40 0.69
C ALA A 72 11.48 -3.76 1.00
N GLN A 73 11.45 -4.20 2.26
CA GLN A 73 11.92 -5.54 2.66
C GLN A 73 11.00 -6.66 2.16
N LYS A 74 9.67 -6.49 2.26
CA LYS A 74 8.69 -7.51 1.87
C LYS A 74 8.50 -7.60 0.34
N ALA A 75 8.56 -6.46 -0.34
CA ALA A 75 8.28 -6.31 -1.77
C ALA A 75 9.19 -5.23 -2.40
N PRO A 76 10.47 -5.55 -2.68
CA PRO A 76 11.46 -4.57 -3.18
C PRO A 76 11.14 -3.94 -4.54
N GLY A 77 10.20 -4.52 -5.30
CA GLY A 77 9.72 -3.97 -6.57
C GLY A 77 8.55 -2.98 -6.43
N LEU A 78 7.96 -2.86 -5.24
CA LEU A 78 6.80 -2.00 -5.00
C LEU A 78 7.26 -0.58 -4.72
N LYS A 79 6.86 0.36 -5.60
CA LYS A 79 7.24 1.76 -5.46
C LYS A 79 6.36 2.44 -4.40
N VAL A 80 7.01 3.01 -3.39
CA VAL A 80 6.35 3.80 -2.35
C VAL A 80 6.91 5.21 -2.32
N HIS A 81 6.02 6.18 -2.41
CA HIS A 81 6.29 7.60 -2.28
C HIS A 81 6.30 7.99 -0.81
N LYS A 82 7.29 8.77 -0.42
CA LYS A 82 7.35 9.41 0.89
C LYS A 82 6.60 10.75 0.84
N GLY A 83 5.52 10.89 1.61
CA GLY A 83 4.80 12.16 1.66
C GLY A 83 3.54 12.13 2.52
N ASP A 84 2.96 13.31 2.73
CA ASP A 84 1.69 13.48 3.44
C ASP A 84 0.55 13.61 2.43
N MET A 85 -0.45 12.73 2.49
CA MET A 85 -1.57 12.74 1.54
C MET A 85 -2.37 14.05 1.50
N ARG A 86 -2.22 14.93 2.50
CA ARG A 86 -2.92 16.22 2.57
C ARG A 86 -2.35 17.27 1.62
N ASP A 87 -1.07 17.15 1.23
CA ASP A 87 -0.38 18.12 0.38
C ASP A 87 0.52 17.50 -0.71
N TYR A 88 0.63 16.16 -0.75
CA TYR A 88 1.41 15.47 -1.76
C TYR A 88 0.85 15.69 -3.17
N THR A 89 1.74 16.02 -4.10
CA THR A 89 1.39 16.21 -5.52
C THR A 89 1.97 15.09 -6.35
N ILE A 90 1.11 14.42 -7.13
CA ILE A 90 1.52 13.39 -8.07
C ILE A 90 1.37 13.88 -9.50
N ASN A 91 2.40 13.69 -10.31
CA ASN A 91 2.38 14.03 -11.73
C ASN A 91 1.83 12.84 -12.52
N GLY A 92 0.50 12.72 -12.56
CA GLY A 92 -0.17 11.65 -13.29
C GLY A 92 -1.57 11.36 -12.78
N ARG A 93 -2.16 10.27 -13.29
CA ARG A 93 -3.44 9.72 -12.82
C ARG A 93 -3.30 8.21 -12.71
N TYR A 94 -4.02 7.65 -11.75
CA TYR A 94 -4.21 6.22 -11.56
C TYR A 94 -5.66 5.89 -11.89
N ASP A 95 -5.93 4.64 -12.25
CA ASP A 95 -7.28 4.18 -12.55
C ASP A 95 -8.15 4.08 -11.28
N ALA A 96 -7.50 3.83 -10.13
CA ALA A 96 -8.08 3.75 -8.79
C ALA A 96 -7.18 4.45 -7.75
#